data_AF-A0A2V7W9N0-F1
#
_entry.id   AF-A0A2V7W9N0-F1
#
_cell.length_a   1.000
_cell.length_b   1.000
_cell.length_c   1.000
_cell.angle_alpha   90.00
_cell.angle_beta   90.00
_cell.angle_gamma   90.00
#
_symmetry.space_group_name_H-M   'P 1'
#
loop_
_entity.id
_entity.type
_entity.pdbx_description
1 polymer ?
#
loop_
_entity_poly.entity_id
_entity_poly.type
_entity_poly.pdbx_seq_one_letter_code
_entity_poly.pdbx_strand_id
1 'polypeptide(L)'
;MRTRVFAAAAGIAIYAASLHAATFVVPDDRTFLQRADAVVIASPLASYTRLTGDRFVQTVTTFSIEEVIKGSIDASTIDVVEPGGIFEAKVTIIPGVPRFQDGKRYLLFLMHADEAWHVRDLALGKFSFTTDVVGRELLVRDEDEISGWDPDGSPHIEPHRSASQFLLFLRRAAHRQFPVVDYPVSKDPLVISTSSLTEPLSAVSPMSASLVPRITTTFSATSYTFILSGTLGARWNVFPAVVTFFSVGTEPGAPGLGATAINAAIAAWDNDPSSNVNYAYAGQDLTGLHNGGVSTPDGQNTIAFEQDLSSFGAGPFSCSSGGVLGIGGVTNASGTHSGPNGEMFYTTLEGDVQMNQGIANCTSLFNSGDFNSAVTHEVGHTLGFRHSDQTRADNPAVPCSTDPSLECSTVAIMKAVIPNGLNGTLQAWDQHAVDAVYPGSSPAAPPPPTGVNARAQSPPLTVLVTWNLSTGATSYEIYRRAPGASYLLIGTVGATATSFT
;
A
#
# COMPACT_ATOMS: atom_id res chain seq x y z
N MET A 1 -57.84 -20.08 4.30
CA MET A 1 -56.51 -20.55 4.74
C MET A 1 -55.48 -19.89 3.83
N ARG A 2 -54.78 -18.84 4.29
CA ARG A 2 -53.73 -18.16 3.51
C ARG A 2 -52.40 -18.78 3.90
N THR A 3 -51.82 -19.59 3.02
CA THR A 3 -50.51 -20.22 3.21
C THR A 3 -49.44 -19.15 3.09
N ARG A 4 -48.77 -18.81 4.19
CA ARG A 4 -47.58 -17.96 4.19
C ARG A 4 -46.39 -18.84 3.82
N VAL A 5 -45.80 -18.57 2.65
CA VAL A 5 -44.51 -19.14 2.27
C VAL A 5 -43.45 -18.37 3.05
N PHE A 6 -42.80 -19.03 4.01
CA PHE A 6 -41.56 -18.52 4.60
C PHE A 6 -40.46 -18.69 3.56
N ALA A 7 -40.01 -17.59 2.95
CA ALA A 7 -38.74 -17.57 2.25
C ALA A 7 -37.64 -17.69 3.31
N ALA A 8 -36.99 -18.86 3.36
CA ALA A 8 -35.74 -19.01 4.10
C ALA A 8 -34.71 -18.10 3.44
N ALA A 9 -34.31 -17.02 4.12
CA ALA A 9 -33.13 -16.26 3.76
C ALA A 9 -31.93 -17.17 3.99
N ALA A 10 -31.44 -17.81 2.93
CA ALA A 10 -30.17 -18.50 2.94
C ALA A 10 -29.08 -17.43 3.13
N GLY A 11 -28.53 -17.35 4.34
CA GLY A 11 -27.41 -16.47 4.63
C GLY A 11 -26.25 -16.80 3.70
N ILE A 12 -25.79 -15.80 2.96
CA ILE A 12 -24.56 -15.87 2.19
C ILE A 12 -23.41 -15.88 3.21
N ALA A 13 -22.91 -17.06 3.53
CA ALA A 13 -21.69 -17.23 4.30
C ALA A 13 -20.49 -17.01 3.35
N ILE A 14 -19.88 -15.82 3.42
CA ILE A 14 -18.59 -15.52 2.77
C ILE A 14 -17.56 -15.35 3.89
N TYR A 15 -16.55 -16.21 3.88
CA TYR A 15 -15.50 -16.23 4.89
C TYR A 15 -14.15 -16.63 4.25
N ALA A 16 -13.12 -15.81 4.50
CA ALA A 16 -11.72 -15.79 4.04
C ALA A 16 -11.39 -14.92 2.80
N ALA A 17 -10.83 -13.74 3.07
CA ALA A 17 -10.16 -12.87 2.09
C ALA A 17 -8.81 -12.36 2.67
N SER A 18 -7.83 -12.13 1.80
CA SER A 18 -6.46 -11.75 2.16
C SER A 18 -6.00 -10.47 1.45
N LEU A 19 -5.14 -9.66 2.06
CA LEU A 19 -4.65 -8.39 1.56
C LEU A 19 -3.21 -8.13 2.04
N HIS A 20 -2.21 -8.02 1.14
CA HIS A 20 -0.81 -7.79 1.53
C HIS A 20 -0.14 -6.67 0.74
N ALA A 21 0.89 -5.99 1.23
CA ALA A 21 1.64 -5.04 0.40
C ALA A 21 3.13 -5.38 0.39
N ALA A 22 3.93 -4.71 -0.45
CA ALA A 22 5.36 -4.97 -0.56
C ALA A 22 6.17 -3.67 -0.60
N THR A 23 7.28 -3.63 0.15
CA THR A 23 8.26 -2.52 0.10
C THR A 23 9.47 -2.85 -0.79
N PHE A 24 10.04 -1.87 -1.53
CA PHE A 24 11.19 -2.08 -2.43
C PHE A 24 12.40 -1.14 -2.23
N VAL A 25 13.59 -1.59 -2.65
CA VAL A 25 14.74 -0.74 -3.05
C VAL A 25 14.98 -0.97 -4.54
N VAL A 26 15.06 0.09 -5.35
CA VAL A 26 15.00 -0.02 -6.82
C VAL A 26 16.39 -0.32 -7.40
N PRO A 27 16.61 -1.47 -8.05
CA PRO A 27 17.88 -1.75 -8.70
C PRO A 27 18.04 -0.90 -9.97
N ASP A 28 19.27 -0.51 -10.31
CA ASP A 28 19.55 0.12 -11.60
C ASP A 28 19.24 -0.83 -12.77
N ASP A 29 18.90 -0.29 -13.94
CA ASP A 29 18.41 -1.10 -15.08
C ASP A 29 19.40 -2.18 -15.55
N ARG A 30 20.71 -1.94 -15.40
CA ARG A 30 21.72 -2.95 -15.78
C ARG A 30 21.71 -4.09 -14.78
N THR A 31 21.70 -3.78 -13.48
CA THR A 31 21.63 -4.79 -12.42
C THR A 31 20.30 -5.54 -12.49
N PHE A 32 19.20 -4.84 -12.77
CA PHE A 32 17.88 -5.44 -12.93
C PHE A 32 17.82 -6.40 -14.13
N LEU A 33 18.39 -6.00 -15.28
CA LEU A 33 18.55 -6.87 -16.45
C LEU A 33 19.41 -8.09 -16.12
N GLN A 34 20.50 -7.93 -15.38
CA GLN A 34 21.37 -9.05 -15.01
C GLN A 34 20.63 -10.07 -14.15
N ARG A 35 19.81 -9.60 -13.20
CA ARG A 35 19.01 -10.44 -12.32
C ARG A 35 17.96 -11.23 -13.08
N ALA A 36 17.19 -10.62 -13.99
CA ALA A 36 16.08 -11.27 -14.72
C ALA A 36 16.46 -12.55 -15.46
N ASP A 37 15.63 -13.60 -15.40
CA ASP A 37 15.89 -14.86 -16.12
C ASP A 37 15.55 -14.72 -17.61
N ALA A 38 14.49 -13.96 -17.90
CA ALA A 38 14.12 -13.56 -19.25
C ALA A 38 13.64 -12.10 -19.28
N VAL A 39 13.76 -11.46 -20.45
CA VAL A 39 13.17 -10.14 -20.72
C VAL A 39 12.45 -10.21 -22.05
N VAL A 40 11.16 -9.88 -22.07
CA VAL A 40 10.29 -10.04 -23.23
C VAL A 40 9.47 -8.79 -23.53
N ILE A 41 9.14 -8.58 -24.80
CA ILE A 41 8.02 -7.74 -25.21
C ILE A 41 6.83 -8.67 -25.44
N ALA A 42 5.73 -8.42 -24.74
CA ALA A 42 4.59 -9.32 -24.75
C ALA A 42 3.26 -8.59 -24.55
N SER A 43 2.18 -9.22 -25.02
CA SER A 43 0.80 -8.71 -24.87
C SER A 43 -0.08 -9.78 -24.20
N PRO A 44 -0.84 -9.43 -23.14
CA PRO A 44 -1.72 -10.37 -22.47
C PRO A 44 -2.90 -10.71 -23.38
N LEU A 45 -3.24 -11.99 -23.44
CA LEU A 45 -4.32 -12.55 -24.25
C LEU A 45 -5.57 -12.82 -23.41
N ALA A 46 -5.38 -13.46 -22.27
CA ALA A 46 -6.45 -13.81 -21.34
C ALA A 46 -5.86 -14.03 -19.95
N SER A 47 -6.67 -13.75 -18.92
CA SER A 47 -6.33 -14.04 -17.52
C SER A 47 -7.42 -14.89 -16.87
N TYR A 48 -7.02 -15.81 -16.00
CA TYR A 48 -7.93 -16.56 -15.13
C TYR A 48 -7.32 -16.75 -13.75
N THR A 49 -8.14 -17.01 -12.75
CA THR A 49 -7.66 -17.29 -11.39
C THR A 49 -7.73 -18.77 -11.08
N ARG A 50 -6.84 -19.23 -10.20
CA ARG A 50 -6.84 -20.60 -9.68
C ARG A 50 -6.52 -20.61 -8.20
N LEU A 51 -6.94 -21.68 -7.54
CA LEU A 51 -6.57 -21.97 -6.16
C LEU A 51 -5.40 -22.97 -6.15
N THR A 52 -4.32 -22.65 -5.44
CA THR A 52 -3.21 -23.58 -5.19
C THR A 52 -3.56 -24.56 -4.06
N GLY A 53 -2.75 -25.62 -3.88
CA GLY A 53 -3.04 -26.70 -2.92
C GLY A 53 -3.12 -26.25 -1.46
N ASP A 54 -2.46 -25.15 -1.13
CA ASP A 54 -2.47 -24.43 0.15
C ASP A 54 -3.65 -23.45 0.30
N ARG A 55 -4.59 -23.47 -0.66
CA ARG A 55 -5.75 -22.59 -0.77
C ARG A 55 -5.42 -21.13 -1.09
N PHE A 56 -4.21 -20.81 -1.56
CA PHE A 56 -3.88 -19.45 -2.00
C PHE A 56 -4.45 -19.15 -3.39
N VAL A 57 -4.83 -17.90 -3.67
CA VAL A 57 -5.35 -17.50 -4.99
C VAL A 57 -4.20 -16.97 -5.83
N GLN A 58 -4.08 -17.46 -7.05
CA GLN A 58 -3.15 -16.95 -8.07
C GLN A 58 -3.94 -16.51 -9.30
N THR A 59 -3.43 -15.48 -9.99
CA THR A 59 -3.89 -15.04 -11.30
C THR A 59 -2.87 -15.52 -12.34
N VAL A 60 -3.35 -16.24 -13.34
CA VAL A 60 -2.55 -16.70 -14.48
C VAL A 60 -2.94 -15.88 -15.69
N THR A 61 -1.98 -15.18 -16.28
CA THR A 61 -2.17 -14.42 -17.52
C THR A 61 -1.34 -15.05 -18.62
N THR A 62 -2.01 -15.49 -19.69
CA THR A 62 -1.33 -15.98 -20.89
C THR A 62 -0.93 -14.79 -21.75
N PHE A 63 0.35 -14.71 -22.09
CA PHE A 63 0.93 -13.67 -22.92
C PHE A 63 1.30 -14.22 -24.30
N SER A 64 1.06 -13.45 -25.36
CA SER A 64 1.74 -13.62 -26.64
C SER A 64 3.09 -12.90 -26.61
N ILE A 65 4.12 -13.58 -27.08
CA ILE A 65 5.47 -13.02 -27.15
C ILE A 65 5.70 -12.39 -28.51
N GLU A 66 6.07 -11.10 -28.51
CA GLU A 66 6.52 -10.37 -29.68
C GLU A 66 8.04 -10.52 -29.87
N GLU A 67 8.80 -10.41 -28.77
CA GLU A 67 10.26 -10.46 -28.79
C GLU A 67 10.81 -11.03 -27.47
N VAL A 68 11.84 -11.86 -27.56
CA VAL A 68 12.67 -12.27 -26.42
C VAL A 68 14.00 -11.52 -26.50
N ILE A 69 14.23 -10.59 -25.57
CA ILE A 69 15.43 -9.74 -25.51
C ILE A 69 16.56 -10.43 -24.74
N LYS A 70 16.20 -11.12 -23.64
CA LYS A 70 17.11 -11.91 -22.80
C LYS A 70 16.43 -13.23 -22.44
N GLY A 71 17.22 -14.29 -22.28
CA GLY A 71 16.76 -15.62 -21.89
C GLY A 71 16.42 -16.49 -23.08
N SER A 72 15.87 -17.67 -22.82
CA SER A 72 15.47 -18.64 -23.85
C SER A 72 14.02 -19.01 -23.63
N ILE A 73 13.14 -18.49 -24.48
CA ILE A 73 11.72 -18.84 -24.53
C ILE A 73 11.39 -19.16 -25.99
N ASP A 74 11.24 -20.45 -26.29
CA ASP A 74 11.00 -20.92 -27.67
C ASP A 74 9.50 -21.00 -28.02
N ALA A 75 8.63 -20.71 -27.05
CA ALA A 75 7.18 -20.71 -27.22
C ALA A 75 6.67 -19.34 -27.70
N SER A 76 5.65 -19.34 -28.56
CA SER A 76 4.96 -18.12 -28.99
C SER A 76 4.10 -17.50 -27.88
N THR A 77 3.81 -18.27 -26.83
CA THR A 77 3.05 -17.84 -25.66
C THR A 77 3.66 -18.37 -24.38
N ILE A 78 3.52 -17.63 -23.31
CA ILE A 78 3.88 -18.05 -21.95
C ILE A 78 2.75 -17.73 -20.98
N ASP A 79 2.64 -18.52 -19.92
CA ASP A 79 1.82 -18.16 -18.77
C ASP A 79 2.70 -17.44 -17.75
N VAL A 80 2.28 -16.25 -17.36
CA VAL A 80 2.85 -15.51 -16.23
C VAL A 80 1.87 -15.64 -15.08
N VAL A 81 2.35 -16.14 -13.95
CA VAL A 81 1.58 -16.38 -12.74
C VAL A 81 1.91 -15.30 -11.75
N GLU A 82 0.90 -14.68 -11.19
CA GLU A 82 1.04 -13.62 -10.19
C GLU A 82 0.19 -13.95 -8.96
N PRO A 83 0.66 -13.64 -7.75
CA PRO A 83 -0.08 -13.94 -6.54
C PRO A 83 -1.29 -13.02 -6.39
N GLY A 84 -2.39 -13.54 -5.85
CA GLY A 84 -3.65 -12.83 -5.70
C GLY A 84 -4.61 -12.96 -6.88
N GLY A 85 -5.74 -12.28 -6.78
CA GLY A 85 -6.88 -12.37 -7.68
C GLY A 85 -8.17 -12.69 -6.94
N ILE A 86 -9.23 -12.93 -7.71
CA ILE A 86 -10.54 -13.32 -7.23
C ILE A 86 -10.85 -14.72 -7.75
N PHE A 87 -10.98 -15.71 -6.87
CA PHE A 87 -11.38 -17.08 -7.21
C PHE A 87 -12.67 -17.44 -6.46
N GLU A 88 -13.76 -17.61 -7.19
CA GLU A 88 -15.12 -17.77 -6.62
C GLU A 88 -15.44 -16.65 -5.60
N ALA A 89 -15.58 -17.00 -4.32
CA ALA A 89 -15.85 -16.07 -3.23
C ALA A 89 -14.57 -15.60 -2.50
N LYS A 90 -13.39 -16.17 -2.82
CA LYS A 90 -12.12 -15.81 -2.20
C LYS A 90 -11.44 -14.68 -2.96
N VAL A 91 -11.02 -13.65 -2.24
CA VAL A 91 -10.26 -12.53 -2.80
C VAL A 91 -8.92 -12.45 -2.08
N THR A 92 -7.85 -12.37 -2.86
CA THR A 92 -6.49 -12.13 -2.37
C THR A 92 -5.94 -10.93 -3.14
N ILE A 93 -5.67 -9.83 -2.46
CA ILE A 93 -5.12 -8.62 -3.08
C ILE A 93 -3.72 -8.43 -2.53
N ILE A 94 -2.75 -8.22 -3.41
CA ILE A 94 -1.37 -7.94 -3.00
C ILE A 94 -0.88 -6.71 -3.74
N PRO A 95 -0.89 -5.54 -3.10
CA PRO A 95 -0.23 -4.35 -3.58
C PRO A 95 1.17 -4.56 -4.11
N GLY A 96 1.46 -3.84 -5.19
CA GLY A 96 2.66 -4.02 -6.00
C GLY A 96 2.59 -5.20 -6.97
N VAL A 97 1.67 -6.17 -6.82
CA VAL A 97 1.51 -7.23 -7.84
C VAL A 97 1.03 -6.62 -9.15
N PRO A 98 1.75 -6.86 -10.26
CA PRO A 98 1.39 -6.27 -11.53
C PRO A 98 0.00 -6.71 -12.00
N ARG A 99 -0.73 -5.75 -12.55
CA ARG A 99 -1.99 -5.97 -13.27
C ARG A 99 -1.83 -5.66 -14.74
N PHE A 100 -2.52 -6.44 -15.57
CA PHE A 100 -2.41 -6.38 -17.03
C PHE A 100 -3.75 -6.07 -17.67
N GLN A 101 -3.73 -5.30 -18.75
CA GLN A 101 -4.90 -5.04 -19.58
C GLN A 101 -4.77 -5.79 -20.90
N ASP A 102 -5.79 -6.57 -21.27
CA ASP A 102 -5.80 -7.36 -22.49
C ASP A 102 -5.43 -6.54 -23.73
N GLY A 103 -4.54 -7.09 -24.56
CA GLY A 103 -4.08 -6.46 -25.81
C GLY A 103 -3.14 -5.25 -25.64
N LYS A 104 -2.83 -4.81 -24.42
CA LYS A 104 -1.77 -3.80 -24.19
C LYS A 104 -0.39 -4.42 -24.36
N ARG A 105 0.54 -3.64 -24.89
CA ARG A 105 1.93 -4.05 -25.09
C ARG A 105 2.75 -3.71 -23.85
N TYR A 106 3.51 -4.68 -23.34
CA TYR A 106 4.37 -4.52 -22.17
C TYR A 106 5.79 -5.00 -22.45
N LEU A 107 6.76 -4.41 -21.76
CA LEU A 107 8.09 -4.98 -21.58
C LEU A 107 8.15 -5.58 -20.18
N LEU A 108 8.42 -6.88 -20.09
CA LEU A 108 8.42 -7.63 -18.84
C LEU A 108 9.81 -8.19 -18.56
N PHE A 109 10.31 -7.93 -17.35
CA PHE A 109 11.44 -8.62 -16.75
C PHE A 109 10.88 -9.76 -15.94
N LEU A 110 11.27 -10.98 -16.28
CA LEU A 110 10.69 -12.19 -15.71
C LEU A 110 11.71 -12.92 -14.84
N MET A 111 11.20 -13.62 -13.85
CA MET A 111 11.92 -14.66 -13.14
C MET A 111 11.16 -15.98 -13.25
N HIS A 112 11.88 -17.09 -13.15
CA HIS A 112 11.30 -18.43 -13.18
C HIS A 112 11.42 -19.07 -11.81
N ALA A 113 10.28 -19.31 -11.17
CA ALA A 113 10.18 -19.91 -9.84
C ALA A 113 8.96 -20.85 -9.78
N ASP A 114 9.08 -21.97 -9.07
CA ASP A 114 8.01 -22.97 -8.93
C ASP A 114 7.40 -23.43 -10.26
N GLU A 115 8.26 -23.68 -11.26
CA GLU A 115 7.87 -24.10 -12.62
C GLU A 115 6.97 -23.08 -13.37
N ALA A 116 6.93 -21.83 -12.92
CA ALA A 116 6.16 -20.76 -13.52
C ALA A 116 7.01 -19.51 -13.78
N TRP A 117 6.60 -18.72 -14.76
CA TRP A 117 7.12 -17.37 -14.95
C TRP A 117 6.36 -16.40 -14.05
N HIS A 118 7.10 -15.50 -13.41
CA HIS A 118 6.58 -14.39 -12.62
C HIS A 118 7.23 -13.11 -13.12
N VAL A 119 6.54 -11.98 -13.03
CA VAL A 119 7.19 -10.68 -13.18
C VAL A 119 8.14 -10.48 -12.00
N ARG A 120 9.39 -10.16 -12.33
CA ARG A 120 10.44 -10.05 -11.34
C ARG A 120 10.27 -8.81 -10.48
N ASP A 121 10.40 -9.02 -9.17
CA ASP A 121 10.30 -8.00 -8.14
C ASP A 121 9.00 -7.18 -8.31
N LEU A 122 7.90 -7.87 -8.61
CA LEU A 122 6.54 -7.34 -8.71
C LEU A 122 6.44 -6.18 -9.73
N ALA A 123 5.78 -5.06 -9.39
CA ALA A 123 5.63 -3.89 -10.26
C ALA A 123 6.95 -3.38 -10.89
N LEU A 124 8.10 -3.58 -10.23
CA LEU A 124 9.41 -3.17 -10.77
C LEU A 124 9.75 -3.87 -12.09
N GLY A 125 9.24 -5.09 -12.28
CA GLY A 125 9.48 -5.91 -13.47
C GLY A 125 8.65 -5.54 -14.68
N LYS A 126 7.66 -4.65 -14.53
CA LYS A 126 6.69 -4.32 -15.56
C LYS A 126 6.92 -2.91 -16.11
N PHE A 127 6.98 -2.80 -17.43
CA PHE A 127 7.00 -1.53 -18.14
C PHE A 127 5.86 -1.46 -19.15
N SER A 128 5.17 -0.34 -19.17
CA SER A 128 4.12 0.01 -20.12
C SER A 128 4.71 0.86 -21.26
N PHE A 129 4.30 0.57 -22.49
CA PHE A 129 4.56 1.47 -23.62
C PHE A 129 3.59 2.65 -23.57
N THR A 130 4.12 3.86 -23.66
CA THR A 130 3.33 5.11 -23.71
C THR A 130 3.97 6.11 -24.67
N THR A 131 3.31 7.24 -24.88
CA THR A 131 3.81 8.32 -25.74
C THR A 131 3.71 9.65 -25.00
N ASP A 132 4.77 10.46 -25.05
CA ASP A 132 4.74 11.82 -24.51
C ASP A 132 4.03 12.81 -25.46
N VAL A 133 3.73 14.02 -24.97
CA VAL A 133 3.08 15.08 -25.77
C VAL A 133 3.91 15.54 -26.96
N VAL A 134 5.20 15.22 -27.02
CA VAL A 134 6.06 15.51 -28.18
C VAL A 134 6.13 14.35 -29.17
N GLY A 135 5.38 13.27 -28.94
CA GLY A 135 5.24 12.13 -29.85
C GLY A 135 6.33 11.07 -29.72
N ARG A 136 7.15 11.12 -28.66
CA ARG A 136 8.19 10.12 -28.38
C ARG A 136 7.57 8.92 -27.68
N GLU A 137 7.83 7.73 -28.21
CA GLU A 137 7.46 6.48 -27.54
C GLU A 137 8.40 6.24 -26.35
N LEU A 138 7.81 5.95 -25.20
CA LEU A 138 8.48 5.76 -23.92
C LEU A 138 8.17 4.38 -23.37
N LEU A 139 9.12 3.87 -22.59
CA LEU A 139 8.92 2.79 -21.64
C LEU A 139 8.92 3.41 -20.25
N VAL A 140 7.75 3.32 -19.61
CA VAL A 140 7.54 3.80 -18.25
C VAL A 140 7.19 2.60 -17.40
N ARG A 141 7.75 2.52 -16.21
CA ARG A 141 7.14 1.70 -15.18
C ARG A 141 5.94 2.45 -14.62
N ASP A 142 5.11 1.78 -13.85
CA ASP A 142 3.99 2.42 -13.17
C ASP A 142 4.57 3.37 -12.10
N GLU A 143 4.87 4.63 -12.47
CA GLU A 143 5.65 5.59 -11.66
C GLU A 143 5.04 5.86 -10.27
N ASP A 144 3.71 5.74 -10.15
CA ASP A 144 2.98 5.87 -8.88
C ASP A 144 3.13 4.61 -7.98
N GLU A 145 3.69 3.52 -8.51
CA GLU A 145 4.12 2.31 -7.77
C GLU A 145 5.64 2.29 -7.50
N ILE A 146 6.42 3.19 -8.11
CA ILE A 146 7.89 3.19 -8.04
C ILE A 146 8.41 4.53 -7.54
N SER A 147 8.13 4.73 -6.27
CA SER A 147 8.91 5.62 -5.42
C SER A 147 9.92 4.78 -4.66
N GLY A 148 11.14 5.24 -4.34
CA GLY A 148 12.03 4.38 -3.56
C GLY A 148 13.35 5.00 -3.14
N TRP A 149 14.34 4.14 -2.87
CA TRP A 149 15.73 4.54 -2.70
C TRP A 149 16.58 3.83 -3.75
N ASP A 150 17.54 4.55 -4.29
CA ASP A 150 18.64 3.91 -5.01
C ASP A 150 19.49 3.12 -3.99
N PRO A 151 20.32 2.16 -4.42
CA PRO A 151 21.12 1.35 -3.50
C PRO A 151 22.09 2.14 -2.62
N ASP A 152 22.35 3.41 -2.94
CA ASP A 152 23.16 4.33 -2.14
C ASP A 152 22.37 5.05 -1.03
N GLY A 153 21.08 4.77 -0.89
CA GLY A 153 20.19 5.37 0.11
C GLY A 153 19.74 6.78 -0.24
N SER A 154 19.87 7.23 -1.50
CA SER A 154 19.29 8.47 -2.01
C SER A 154 17.87 8.27 -2.57
N PRO A 155 16.97 9.28 -2.52
CA PRO A 155 15.61 9.11 -3.02
C PRO A 155 15.63 8.78 -4.52
N HIS A 156 15.03 7.66 -4.89
CA HIS A 156 14.92 7.23 -6.26
C HIS A 156 13.98 8.16 -7.04
N ILE A 157 14.44 8.62 -8.20
CA ILE A 157 13.63 9.35 -9.18
C ILE A 157 13.49 8.46 -10.40
N GLU A 158 12.34 7.78 -10.52
CA GLU A 158 12.10 6.86 -11.64
C GLU A 158 12.15 7.62 -12.97
N PRO A 159 13.08 7.27 -13.89
CA PRO A 159 13.26 8.00 -15.14
C PRO A 159 12.26 7.56 -16.21
N HIS A 160 11.83 8.49 -17.05
CA HIS A 160 11.22 8.15 -18.33
C HIS A 160 12.30 7.64 -19.27
N ARG A 161 12.05 6.52 -19.96
CA ARG A 161 13.03 5.91 -20.86
C ARG A 161 12.52 6.02 -22.28
N SER A 162 13.33 6.54 -23.20
CA SER A 162 13.02 6.43 -24.62
C SER A 162 12.92 4.96 -24.99
N ALA A 163 11.76 4.52 -25.54
CA ALA A 163 11.54 3.12 -25.83
C ALA A 163 12.61 2.56 -26.77
N SER A 164 12.95 3.30 -27.83
CA SER A 164 13.94 2.89 -28.82
C SER A 164 15.36 2.76 -28.24
N GLN A 165 15.82 3.77 -27.47
CA GLN A 165 17.16 3.75 -26.88
C GLN A 165 17.26 2.73 -25.75
N PHE A 166 16.21 2.57 -24.94
CA PHE A 166 16.20 1.61 -23.84
C PHE A 166 16.19 0.18 -24.36
N LEU A 167 15.34 -0.15 -25.34
CA LEU A 167 15.36 -1.47 -25.98
C LEU A 167 16.71 -1.77 -26.65
N LEU A 168 17.35 -0.78 -27.27
CA LEU A 168 18.71 -0.92 -27.81
C LEU A 168 19.74 -1.21 -26.71
N PHE A 169 19.66 -0.49 -25.59
CA PHE A 169 20.49 -0.73 -24.41
C PHE A 169 20.31 -2.16 -23.89
N LEU A 170 19.07 -2.62 -23.70
CA LEU A 170 18.76 -3.95 -23.18
C LEU A 170 19.29 -5.05 -24.11
N ARG A 171 19.06 -4.96 -25.42
CA ARG A 171 19.57 -5.91 -26.42
C ARG A 171 21.10 -5.99 -26.38
N ARG A 172 21.79 -4.85 -26.35
CA ARG A 172 23.26 -4.80 -26.28
C ARG A 172 23.79 -5.39 -24.97
N ALA A 173 23.18 -5.00 -23.84
CA ALA A 173 23.57 -5.47 -22.52
C ALA A 173 23.29 -6.98 -22.33
N ALA A 174 22.22 -7.52 -22.92
CA ALA A 174 21.94 -8.95 -22.94
C ALA A 174 23.05 -9.75 -23.64
N HIS A 175 23.69 -9.17 -24.66
CA HIS A 175 24.87 -9.72 -25.33
C HIS A 175 26.20 -9.34 -24.66
N ARG A 176 26.19 -8.95 -23.38
CA ARG A 176 27.36 -8.56 -22.56
C ARG A 176 28.18 -7.42 -23.15
N GLN A 177 27.55 -6.54 -23.91
CA GLN A 177 28.16 -5.27 -24.31
C GLN A 177 27.93 -4.23 -23.20
N PHE A 178 28.79 -3.21 -23.12
CA PHE A 178 28.68 -2.13 -22.14
C PHE A 178 28.17 -0.83 -22.81
N PRO A 179 26.90 -0.77 -23.23
CA PRO A 179 26.35 0.45 -23.81
C PRO A 179 26.35 1.59 -22.78
N VAL A 180 26.58 2.80 -23.28
CA VAL A 180 26.39 4.04 -22.52
C VAL A 180 24.90 4.15 -22.15
N VAL A 181 24.62 4.63 -20.94
CA VAL A 181 23.25 4.94 -20.51
C VAL A 181 22.86 6.28 -21.13
N ASP A 182 22.08 6.25 -22.21
CA ASP A 182 21.66 7.43 -22.99
C ASP A 182 20.15 7.46 -23.27
N TYR A 183 19.39 6.52 -22.67
CA TYR A 183 17.95 6.38 -22.81
C TYR A 183 17.08 7.19 -21.84
N PRO A 184 17.55 7.67 -20.66
CA PRO A 184 16.73 8.54 -19.81
C PRO A 184 16.39 9.84 -20.54
N VAL A 185 15.12 10.24 -20.53
CA VAL A 185 14.63 11.48 -21.17
C VAL A 185 13.91 12.40 -20.18
N SER A 186 13.65 13.64 -20.60
CA SER A 186 12.84 14.60 -19.83
C SER A 186 11.43 14.07 -19.59
N LYS A 187 10.89 14.33 -18.38
CA LYS A 187 9.50 14.03 -18.02
C LYS A 187 8.52 15.03 -18.65
N ASP A 188 8.41 15.00 -19.97
CA ASP A 188 7.35 15.72 -20.69
C ASP A 188 5.98 15.05 -20.39
N PRO A 189 4.86 15.79 -20.36
CA PRO A 189 3.55 15.21 -20.06
C PRO A 189 3.22 14.04 -20.99
N LEU A 190 2.59 12.99 -20.44
CA LEU A 190 2.17 11.83 -21.22
C LEU A 190 0.85 12.09 -21.96
N VAL A 191 0.68 11.52 -23.16
CA VAL A 191 -0.61 11.50 -23.85
C VAL A 191 -1.51 10.50 -23.14
N ILE A 192 -2.49 11.00 -22.40
CA ILE A 192 -3.54 10.16 -21.83
C ILE A 192 -4.37 9.60 -22.98
N SER A 193 -4.23 8.30 -23.27
CA SER A 193 -5.08 7.61 -24.24
C SER A 193 -6.49 7.50 -23.65
N THR A 194 -7.40 8.39 -24.05
CA THR A 194 -8.80 8.48 -23.60
C THR A 194 -9.70 7.31 -24.06
N SER A 195 -9.10 6.16 -24.36
CA SER A 195 -9.79 4.98 -24.90
C SER A 195 -10.60 4.19 -23.85
N SER A 196 -10.64 4.61 -22.58
CA SER A 196 -11.29 3.89 -21.48
C SER A 196 -12.59 4.52 -20.95
N LEU A 197 -13.17 5.54 -21.60
CA LEU A 197 -14.42 6.17 -21.14
C LEU A 197 -15.70 5.63 -21.80
N THR A 198 -15.73 4.37 -22.23
CA THR A 198 -16.96 3.73 -22.71
C THR A 198 -17.16 2.35 -22.09
N GLU A 199 -17.48 2.33 -20.81
CA GLU A 199 -18.33 1.29 -20.22
C GLU A 199 -19.58 2.00 -19.69
N PRO A 200 -20.80 1.56 -20.07
CA PRO A 200 -22.01 2.22 -19.62
C PRO A 200 -22.16 2.04 -18.11
N LEU A 201 -22.20 3.16 -17.38
CA LEU A 201 -22.67 3.26 -16.00
C LEU A 201 -24.03 2.56 -15.90
N SER A 202 -24.03 1.29 -15.48
CA SER A 202 -25.26 0.61 -15.10
C SER A 202 -25.74 1.26 -13.82
N ALA A 203 -26.81 2.04 -13.96
CA ALA A 203 -27.49 2.72 -12.88
C ALA A 203 -27.86 1.72 -11.78
N VAL A 204 -27.17 1.82 -10.64
CA VAL A 204 -27.61 1.20 -9.39
C VAL A 204 -28.64 2.15 -8.78
N SER A 205 -29.90 1.71 -8.72
CA SER A 205 -31.01 2.45 -8.12
C SER A 205 -30.68 2.93 -6.70
N PRO A 206 -31.10 4.16 -6.33
CA PRO A 206 -30.93 4.65 -4.97
C PRO A 206 -31.89 3.93 -4.03
N MET A 207 -31.38 3.12 -3.13
CA MET A 207 -32.13 2.76 -1.92
C MET A 207 -31.90 3.87 -0.88
N SER A 208 -33.01 4.43 -0.39
CA SER A 208 -33.07 5.57 0.51
C SER A 208 -32.13 5.43 1.71
N ALA A 209 -31.10 6.27 1.75
CA ALA A 209 -30.30 6.50 2.95
C ALA A 209 -31.13 7.35 3.93
N SER A 210 -31.39 6.77 5.11
CA SER A 210 -31.90 7.51 6.25
C SER A 210 -30.88 8.57 6.65
N LEU A 211 -31.28 9.84 6.65
CA LEU A 211 -30.44 10.99 7.01
C LEU A 211 -30.03 10.90 8.48
N VAL A 212 -28.83 10.38 8.74
CA VAL A 212 -28.10 10.59 10.00
C VAL A 212 -27.05 11.69 9.75
N PRO A 213 -26.90 12.69 10.62
CA PRO A 213 -25.99 13.81 10.36
C PRO A 213 -24.54 13.32 10.37
N ARG A 214 -23.85 13.51 9.23
CA ARG A 214 -22.44 13.19 9.02
C ARG A 214 -21.56 14.17 9.79
N ILE A 215 -20.79 13.68 10.76
CA ILE A 215 -19.68 14.43 11.35
C ILE A 215 -18.63 14.59 10.24
N THR A 216 -18.18 15.82 10.00
CA THR A 216 -17.21 16.15 8.96
C THR A 216 -15.79 15.86 9.46
N THR A 217 -15.36 14.60 9.36
CA THR A 217 -13.97 14.31 8.99
C THR A 217 -13.88 14.43 7.46
N THR A 218 -12.84 15.09 6.95
CA THR A 218 -12.66 15.23 5.48
C THR A 218 -12.54 13.85 4.81
N PHE A 219 -12.00 12.87 5.52
CA PHE A 219 -11.78 11.50 5.08
C PHE A 219 -12.44 10.49 6.03
N SER A 220 -13.00 9.41 5.50
CA SER A 220 -13.65 8.35 6.29
C SER A 220 -12.66 7.25 6.67
N ALA A 221 -13.04 6.35 7.59
CA ALA A 221 -12.21 5.20 7.95
C ALA A 221 -11.86 4.35 6.72
N THR A 222 -12.84 4.17 5.82
CA THR A 222 -12.63 3.47 4.55
C THR A 222 -11.63 4.15 3.65
N SER A 223 -11.47 5.48 3.70
CA SER A 223 -10.49 6.19 2.87
C SER A 223 -9.10 5.60 3.10
N TYR A 224 -8.75 5.24 4.33
CA TYR A 224 -7.43 4.70 4.72
C TYR A 224 -7.22 3.21 4.51
N THR A 225 -8.24 2.45 4.09
CA THR A 225 -8.11 1.01 3.90
C THR A 225 -8.21 0.61 2.44
N PHE A 226 -7.51 -0.46 2.09
CA PHE A 226 -7.66 -1.06 0.78
C PHE A 226 -9.07 -1.61 0.58
N ILE A 227 -9.47 -1.78 -0.68
CA ILE A 227 -10.65 -2.57 -1.02
C ILE A 227 -10.25 -4.04 -0.99
N LEU A 228 -10.96 -4.83 -0.18
CA LEU A 228 -10.84 -6.28 -0.16
C LEU A 228 -11.83 -6.94 -1.13
N SER A 229 -13.09 -6.52 -1.11
CA SER A 229 -14.10 -6.97 -2.06
C SER A 229 -15.25 -5.96 -2.16
N GLY A 230 -15.73 -5.73 -3.39
CA GLY A 230 -16.70 -4.69 -3.68
C GLY A 230 -16.15 -3.30 -3.33
N THR A 231 -16.63 -2.71 -2.25
CA THR A 231 -16.15 -1.42 -1.72
C THR A 231 -15.56 -1.51 -0.31
N LEU A 232 -15.65 -2.70 0.31
CA LEU A 232 -15.31 -2.92 1.71
C LEU A 232 -13.83 -3.22 1.86
N GLY A 233 -13.19 -2.60 2.84
CA GLY A 233 -11.88 -3.03 3.32
C GLY A 233 -11.99 -4.04 4.44
N ALA A 234 -10.86 -4.49 4.96
CA ALA A 234 -10.76 -5.28 6.19
C ALA A 234 -10.32 -4.39 7.36
N ARG A 235 -10.80 -4.71 8.57
CA ARG A 235 -10.26 -4.19 9.82
C ARG A 235 -10.53 -5.20 10.94
N TRP A 236 -9.75 -5.15 12.00
CA TRP A 236 -10.12 -5.84 13.24
C TRP A 236 -11.42 -5.23 13.79
N ASN A 237 -12.38 -6.07 14.18
CA ASN A 237 -13.72 -5.60 14.56
C ASN A 237 -13.66 -4.52 15.65
N VAL A 238 -12.96 -4.85 16.72
CA VAL A 238 -12.64 -3.98 17.86
C VAL A 238 -11.39 -4.53 18.56
N PHE A 239 -10.66 -3.68 19.29
CA PHE A 239 -9.49 -4.04 20.13
C PHE A 239 -9.77 -4.12 21.65
N PRO A 240 -10.82 -4.80 22.14
CA PRO A 240 -11.01 -4.99 23.58
C PRO A 240 -10.13 -6.12 24.12
N ALA A 241 -9.66 -7.02 23.24
CA ALA A 241 -8.72 -8.09 23.53
C ALA A 241 -7.46 -7.88 22.68
N VAL A 242 -6.32 -8.22 23.25
CA VAL A 242 -5.02 -8.13 22.60
C VAL A 242 -4.96 -9.04 21.38
N VAL A 243 -4.52 -8.53 20.23
CA VAL A 243 -4.18 -9.33 19.05
C VAL A 243 -2.70 -9.67 19.15
N THR A 244 -2.39 -10.96 19.27
CA THR A 244 -1.04 -11.42 19.52
C THR A 244 -0.34 -11.83 18.23
N PHE A 245 0.88 -11.37 18.05
CA PHE A 245 1.82 -11.77 17.00
C PHE A 245 2.98 -12.59 17.59
N PHE A 246 3.43 -13.56 16.80
CA PHE A 246 4.62 -14.36 17.08
C PHE A 246 5.65 -14.15 15.98
N SER A 247 6.93 -14.33 16.29
CA SER A 247 7.97 -14.37 15.26
C SER A 247 8.19 -15.81 14.81
N VAL A 248 8.43 -15.98 13.52
CA VAL A 248 8.85 -17.26 12.94
C VAL A 248 10.26 -17.10 12.41
N GLY A 249 11.17 -17.96 12.86
CA GLY A 249 12.60 -17.79 12.60
C GLY A 249 13.18 -16.54 13.29
N THR A 250 14.28 -16.02 12.75
CA THR A 250 15.02 -14.87 13.27
C THR A 250 15.62 -14.10 12.10
N GLU A 251 15.88 -12.80 12.29
CA GLU A 251 16.63 -11.98 11.33
C GLU A 251 18.08 -11.78 11.82
N PRO A 252 19.07 -12.54 11.32
CA PRO A 252 20.45 -12.36 11.73
C PRO A 252 20.96 -10.94 11.40
N GLY A 253 21.86 -10.41 12.21
CA GLY A 253 22.40 -9.05 12.00
C GLY A 253 21.48 -7.92 12.46
N ALA A 254 20.16 -8.12 12.49
CA ALA A 254 19.23 -7.17 13.09
C ALA A 254 19.33 -7.17 14.64
N PRO A 255 19.15 -6.00 15.30
CA PRO A 255 19.07 -5.94 16.75
C PRO A 255 18.01 -6.88 17.33
N GLY A 256 18.37 -7.60 18.39
CA GLY A 256 17.48 -8.59 19.02
C GLY A 256 17.04 -9.72 18.09
N LEU A 257 17.80 -10.00 17.02
CA LEU A 257 17.47 -11.01 16.00
C LEU A 257 16.11 -10.78 15.31
N GLY A 258 15.72 -9.51 15.16
CA GLY A 258 14.44 -9.08 14.59
C GLY A 258 13.38 -8.71 15.64
N ALA A 259 13.51 -9.21 16.88
CA ALA A 259 12.54 -8.90 17.94
C ALA A 259 12.48 -7.40 18.29
N THR A 260 13.58 -6.66 18.12
CA THR A 260 13.58 -5.20 18.33
C THR A 260 12.70 -4.49 17.30
N ALA A 261 12.76 -4.89 16.03
CA ALA A 261 11.93 -4.33 14.97
C ALA A 261 10.44 -4.61 15.19
N ILE A 262 10.10 -5.84 15.61
CA ILE A 262 8.71 -6.22 15.95
C ILE A 262 8.16 -5.36 17.09
N ASN A 263 8.92 -5.24 18.19
CA ASN A 263 8.48 -4.43 19.32
C ASN A 263 8.34 -2.95 18.94
N ALA A 264 9.23 -2.43 18.09
CA ALA A 264 9.13 -1.06 17.59
C ALA A 264 7.89 -0.86 16.71
N ALA A 265 7.59 -1.81 15.82
CA ALA A 265 6.42 -1.79 14.95
C ALA A 265 5.11 -1.81 15.74
N ILE A 266 4.97 -2.75 16.68
CA ILE A 266 3.79 -2.83 17.56
C ILE A 266 3.66 -1.56 18.38
N ALA A 267 4.76 -1.10 19.00
CA ALA A 267 4.73 0.12 19.80
C ALA A 267 4.37 1.37 19.00
N ALA A 268 4.73 1.44 17.71
CA ALA A 268 4.39 2.57 16.86
C ALA A 268 2.87 2.71 16.68
N TRP A 269 2.18 1.60 16.42
CA TRP A 269 0.73 1.58 16.24
C TRP A 269 -0.05 1.63 17.56
N ASP A 270 0.39 0.90 18.60
CA ASP A 270 -0.30 0.83 19.90
C ASP A 270 -0.19 2.11 20.73
N ASN A 271 0.92 2.85 20.63
CA ASN A 271 1.14 4.05 21.43
C ASN A 271 0.64 5.33 20.76
N ASP A 272 -0.04 5.23 19.61
CA ASP A 272 -0.77 6.38 19.09
C ASP A 272 -1.85 6.79 20.11
N PRO A 273 -1.84 8.05 20.62
CA PRO A 273 -2.69 8.47 21.73
C PRO A 273 -4.18 8.60 21.39
N SER A 274 -4.51 8.60 20.10
CA SER A 274 -5.85 8.80 19.56
C SER A 274 -6.44 7.50 19.01
N SER A 275 -5.67 6.41 19.00
CA SER A 275 -6.13 5.08 18.59
C SER A 275 -6.41 4.13 19.77
N ASN A 276 -7.06 3.00 19.47
CA ASN A 276 -7.24 1.87 20.40
C ASN A 276 -6.53 0.60 19.93
N VAL A 277 -5.55 0.69 19.02
CA VAL A 277 -4.80 -0.50 18.58
C VAL A 277 -4.18 -1.20 19.80
N ASN A 278 -4.25 -2.54 19.79
CA ASN A 278 -3.81 -3.36 20.91
C ASN A 278 -3.19 -4.65 20.36
N TYR A 279 -1.97 -4.50 19.85
CA TYR A 279 -1.12 -5.60 19.40
C TYR A 279 -0.14 -6.00 20.51
N ALA A 280 0.25 -7.27 20.54
CA ALA A 280 1.32 -7.71 21.43
C ALA A 280 2.22 -8.72 20.74
N TYR A 281 3.50 -8.66 21.09
CA TYR A 281 4.48 -9.65 20.69
C TYR A 281 4.67 -10.69 21.79
N ALA A 282 4.34 -11.95 21.50
CA ALA A 282 4.46 -13.05 22.46
C ALA A 282 5.77 -13.84 22.35
N GLY A 283 6.72 -13.35 21.56
CA GLY A 283 8.00 -14.03 21.33
C GLY A 283 7.96 -14.93 20.10
N GLN A 284 8.93 -15.85 20.03
CA GLN A 284 9.11 -16.73 18.89
C GLN A 284 8.17 -17.93 18.98
N ASP A 285 7.48 -18.25 17.88
CA ASP A 285 6.83 -19.55 17.71
C ASP A 285 7.89 -20.60 17.39
N LEU A 286 8.02 -21.56 18.29
CA LEU A 286 8.94 -22.70 18.18
C LEU A 286 8.21 -24.02 17.87
N THR A 287 6.88 -23.97 17.68
CA THR A 287 6.08 -25.16 17.40
C THR A 287 6.29 -25.68 15.97
N GLY A 288 6.65 -24.79 15.03
CA GLY A 288 6.78 -25.10 13.62
C GLY A 288 5.44 -25.42 12.94
N LEU A 289 4.32 -25.05 13.58
CA LEU A 289 2.97 -25.29 13.07
C LEU A 289 2.40 -24.08 12.32
N HIS A 290 2.88 -22.87 12.61
CA HIS A 290 2.38 -21.62 12.03
C HIS A 290 3.41 -21.02 11.07
N ASN A 291 3.68 -21.72 9.97
CA ASN A 291 4.63 -21.30 8.93
C ASN A 291 3.91 -20.91 7.62
N GLY A 292 2.59 -20.81 7.64
CA GLY A 292 1.79 -20.55 6.44
C GLY A 292 1.90 -19.11 5.95
N GLY A 293 2.11 -18.17 6.89
CA GLY A 293 2.33 -16.75 6.63
C GLY A 293 1.29 -16.15 5.68
N VAL A 294 1.73 -15.23 4.82
CA VAL A 294 0.85 -14.49 3.89
C VAL A 294 0.13 -15.37 2.86
N SER A 295 0.66 -16.57 2.58
CA SER A 295 0.09 -17.52 1.63
C SER A 295 -1.03 -18.40 2.23
N THR A 296 -0.90 -18.80 3.50
CA THR A 296 -1.73 -19.85 4.07
C THR A 296 -2.16 -19.49 5.49
N PRO A 297 -3.41 -19.03 5.67
CA PRO A 297 -3.94 -18.81 7.01
C PRO A 297 -3.91 -20.12 7.83
N ASP A 298 -3.24 -20.07 8.97
CA ASP A 298 -3.03 -21.19 9.90
C ASP A 298 -3.56 -20.91 11.31
N GLY A 299 -4.16 -19.75 11.51
CA GLY A 299 -4.87 -19.36 12.74
C GLY A 299 -4.00 -18.61 13.74
N GLN A 300 -2.79 -18.19 13.35
CA GLN A 300 -1.90 -17.39 14.18
C GLN A 300 -1.33 -16.22 13.38
N ASN A 301 -1.30 -15.03 14.00
CA ASN A 301 -0.63 -13.90 13.38
C ASN A 301 0.89 -14.05 13.53
N THR A 302 1.63 -13.99 12.43
CA THR A 302 3.08 -14.17 12.43
C THR A 302 3.82 -13.01 11.79
N ILE A 303 5.05 -12.79 12.27
CA ILE A 303 6.07 -11.96 11.60
C ILE A 303 7.26 -12.89 11.35
N ALA A 304 7.36 -13.40 10.13
CA ALA A 304 8.36 -14.37 9.73
C ALA A 304 9.56 -13.67 9.08
N PHE A 305 10.77 -14.14 9.38
CA PHE A 305 12.02 -13.58 8.84
C PHE A 305 12.71 -14.57 7.91
N GLU A 306 13.57 -14.06 7.03
CA GLU A 306 14.34 -14.85 6.05
C GLU A 306 13.45 -15.79 5.21
N GLN A 307 12.33 -15.25 4.71
CA GLN A 307 11.34 -16.01 3.94
C GLN A 307 11.69 -16.02 2.45
N ASP A 308 11.48 -17.17 1.80
CA ASP A 308 11.56 -17.27 0.35
C ASP A 308 10.27 -16.76 -0.29
N LEU A 309 10.35 -15.59 -0.91
CA LEU A 309 9.22 -14.92 -1.56
C LEU A 309 9.20 -15.16 -3.08
N SER A 310 9.95 -16.13 -3.61
CA SER A 310 10.04 -16.37 -5.05
C SER A 310 8.70 -16.69 -5.71
N SER A 311 7.79 -17.35 -4.97
CA SER A 311 6.43 -17.67 -5.41
C SER A 311 5.54 -16.43 -5.54
N PHE A 312 5.96 -15.31 -4.95
CA PHE A 312 5.35 -13.99 -5.10
C PHE A 312 6.08 -13.14 -6.15
N GLY A 313 6.98 -13.72 -6.95
CA GLY A 313 7.77 -12.98 -7.93
C GLY A 313 8.90 -12.14 -7.32
N ALA A 314 9.25 -12.34 -6.04
CA ALA A 314 10.31 -11.62 -5.36
C ALA A 314 11.54 -12.51 -5.14
N GLY A 315 12.68 -12.14 -5.73
CA GLY A 315 13.95 -12.83 -5.45
C GLY A 315 14.52 -12.42 -4.08
N PRO A 316 15.58 -13.09 -3.58
CA PRO A 316 16.28 -12.66 -2.37
C PRO A 316 16.67 -11.18 -2.41
N PHE A 317 16.47 -10.48 -1.31
CA PHE A 317 16.88 -9.10 -1.16
C PHE A 317 18.40 -8.97 -1.28
N SER A 318 18.86 -7.89 -1.90
CA SER A 318 20.28 -7.62 -2.08
C SER A 318 20.66 -6.30 -1.42
N CYS A 319 21.53 -6.33 -0.42
CA CYS A 319 21.98 -5.11 0.27
C CYS A 319 22.65 -4.08 -0.66
N SER A 320 23.18 -4.53 -1.80
CA SER A 320 23.88 -3.67 -2.77
C SER A 320 23.01 -3.24 -3.95
N SER A 321 21.84 -3.86 -4.16
CA SER A 321 21.01 -3.58 -5.33
C SER A 321 19.53 -3.46 -5.05
N GLY A 322 19.06 -3.83 -3.86
CA GLY A 322 17.66 -3.79 -3.48
C GLY A 322 16.85 -5.02 -3.86
N GLY A 323 15.54 -4.81 -4.05
CA GLY A 323 14.50 -5.83 -4.16
C GLY A 323 13.39 -5.61 -3.14
N VAL A 324 12.48 -6.59 -3.03
CA VAL A 324 11.39 -6.60 -2.03
C VAL A 324 11.97 -6.83 -0.63
N LEU A 325 11.62 -5.99 0.33
CA LEU A 325 12.00 -6.14 1.75
C LEU A 325 11.07 -7.08 2.51
N GLY A 326 9.78 -7.00 2.27
CA GLY A 326 8.81 -7.85 2.95
C GLY A 326 7.44 -7.74 2.29
N ILE A 327 6.56 -8.63 2.73
CA ILE A 327 5.16 -8.65 2.35
C ILE A 327 4.32 -8.87 3.61
N GLY A 328 3.37 -7.99 3.91
CA GLY A 328 2.53 -8.12 5.10
C GLY A 328 1.11 -7.65 4.91
N GLY A 329 0.19 -8.13 5.75
CA GLY A 329 -1.22 -8.00 5.43
C GLY A 329 -2.23 -8.75 6.28
N VAL A 330 -3.52 -8.54 5.96
CA VAL A 330 -4.62 -9.36 6.47
C VAL A 330 -4.62 -10.68 5.71
N THR A 331 -4.39 -11.81 6.36
CA THR A 331 -4.37 -13.13 5.68
C THR A 331 -5.72 -13.80 5.68
N ASN A 332 -6.56 -13.50 6.68
CA ASN A 332 -7.91 -14.04 6.75
C ASN A 332 -8.88 -12.99 7.26
N ALA A 333 -9.89 -12.68 6.46
CA ALA A 333 -11.01 -11.83 6.84
C ALA A 333 -12.35 -12.47 6.50
N SER A 334 -13.35 -12.19 7.33
CA SER A 334 -14.47 -13.09 7.47
C SER A 334 -15.70 -12.36 8.04
N GLY A 335 -16.84 -12.42 7.36
CA GLY A 335 -18.05 -11.73 7.81
C GLY A 335 -17.87 -10.22 7.84
N THR A 336 -18.86 -9.48 8.30
CA THR A 336 -18.80 -8.01 8.33
C THR A 336 -19.25 -7.42 9.65
N HIS A 337 -18.74 -6.22 9.94
CA HIS A 337 -19.12 -5.44 11.10
C HIS A 337 -19.12 -3.94 10.74
N SER A 338 -19.81 -3.13 11.56
CA SER A 338 -19.80 -1.68 11.41
C SER A 338 -18.56 -1.07 12.03
N GLY A 339 -17.86 -0.25 11.27
CA GLY A 339 -16.75 0.57 11.70
C GLY A 339 -17.18 1.84 12.44
N PRO A 340 -16.22 2.72 12.75
CA PRO A 340 -16.42 3.81 13.71
C PRO A 340 -17.50 4.83 13.32
N ASN A 341 -17.71 5.10 12.02
CA ASN A 341 -18.73 6.04 11.55
C ASN A 341 -19.88 5.33 10.82
N GLY A 342 -20.08 4.03 11.09
CA GLY A 342 -21.13 3.22 10.48
C GLY A 342 -20.79 2.69 9.09
N GLU A 343 -19.56 2.90 8.59
CA GLU A 343 -19.07 2.20 7.39
C GLU A 343 -19.00 0.70 7.65
N MET A 344 -19.11 -0.13 6.61
CA MET A 344 -18.99 -1.59 6.78
C MET A 344 -17.58 -2.05 6.43
N PHE A 345 -17.07 -3.04 7.17
CA PHE A 345 -15.78 -3.68 6.92
C PHE A 345 -15.90 -5.19 7.04
N TYR A 346 -15.02 -5.91 6.36
CA TYR A 346 -14.76 -7.30 6.69
C TYR A 346 -14.05 -7.41 8.04
N THR A 347 -14.40 -8.41 8.83
CA THR A 347 -13.71 -8.66 10.10
C THR A 347 -12.42 -9.42 9.85
N THR A 348 -11.28 -8.79 10.11
CA THR A 348 -9.98 -9.48 10.14
C THR A 348 -10.00 -10.54 11.24
N LEU A 349 -9.52 -11.74 10.92
CA LEU A 349 -9.30 -12.87 11.82
C LEU A 349 -7.82 -13.18 11.98
N GLU A 350 -7.01 -12.92 10.96
CA GLU A 350 -5.59 -13.25 10.90
C GLU A 350 -4.86 -12.23 10.03
N GLY A 351 -3.64 -11.88 10.40
CA GLY A 351 -2.73 -11.08 9.61
C GLY A 351 -1.29 -11.54 9.81
N ASP A 352 -0.51 -11.52 8.73
CA ASP A 352 0.85 -12.03 8.71
C ASP A 352 1.79 -11.08 7.99
N VAL A 353 3.06 -11.17 8.34
CA VAL A 353 4.17 -10.45 7.72
C VAL A 353 5.28 -11.45 7.40
N GLN A 354 5.85 -11.36 6.22
CA GLN A 354 7.01 -12.12 5.79
C GLN A 354 8.10 -11.17 5.29
N MET A 355 9.21 -11.10 6.01
CA MET A 355 10.40 -10.38 5.58
C MET A 355 11.26 -11.29 4.69
N ASN A 356 11.73 -10.74 3.57
CA ASN A 356 12.40 -11.50 2.52
C ASN A 356 13.77 -12.03 2.97
N GLN A 357 14.20 -13.15 2.41
CA GLN A 357 15.55 -13.68 2.58
C GLN A 357 16.62 -12.77 1.97
N GLY A 358 17.81 -12.80 2.55
CA GLY A 358 18.97 -12.01 2.09
C GLY A 358 19.13 -10.65 2.78
N ILE A 359 18.27 -10.33 3.75
CA ILE A 359 18.34 -9.10 4.56
C ILE A 359 19.40 -9.22 5.66
N ALA A 360 19.69 -10.42 6.15
CA ALA A 360 20.59 -10.69 7.28
C ALA A 360 21.95 -9.95 7.27
N ASN A 361 22.47 -9.63 6.08
CA ASN A 361 23.78 -8.99 5.91
C ASN A 361 23.70 -7.48 5.62
N CYS A 362 22.51 -6.89 5.62
CA CYS A 362 22.26 -5.51 5.24
C CYS A 362 22.45 -4.55 6.42
N THR A 363 23.67 -4.50 6.95
CA THR A 363 24.03 -3.67 8.11
C THR A 363 23.67 -2.19 7.97
N SER A 364 23.69 -1.63 6.76
CA SER A 364 23.24 -0.25 6.49
C SER A 364 21.76 -0.05 6.81
N LEU A 365 20.90 -0.99 6.40
CA LEU A 365 19.46 -0.99 6.63
C LEU A 365 19.11 -1.06 8.13
N PHE A 366 19.90 -1.82 8.89
CA PHE A 366 19.76 -1.92 10.34
C PHE A 366 20.21 -0.64 11.05
N ASN A 367 21.30 -0.02 10.59
CA ASN A 367 21.86 1.18 11.21
C ASN A 367 21.06 2.45 10.91
N SER A 368 20.43 2.55 9.73
CA SER A 368 19.54 3.66 9.39
C SER A 368 18.19 3.60 10.10
N GLY A 369 17.81 2.42 10.61
CA GLY A 369 16.50 2.14 11.17
C GLY A 369 15.44 1.80 10.12
N ASP A 370 15.81 1.72 8.85
CA ASP A 370 14.87 1.45 7.75
C ASP A 370 14.27 0.05 7.84
N PHE A 371 15.01 -0.91 8.41
CA PHE A 371 14.45 -2.23 8.71
C PHE A 371 13.30 -2.15 9.72
N ASN A 372 13.41 -1.29 10.75
CA ASN A 372 12.32 -1.08 11.70
C ASN A 372 11.13 -0.45 11.00
N SER A 373 11.35 0.56 10.15
CA SER A 373 10.30 1.13 9.33
C SER A 373 9.62 0.08 8.43
N ALA A 374 10.36 -0.92 7.95
CA ALA A 374 9.81 -1.98 7.11
C ALA A 374 8.90 -2.91 7.86
N VAL A 375 9.34 -3.39 9.01
CA VAL A 375 8.46 -4.17 9.87
C VAL A 375 7.24 -3.35 10.29
N THR A 376 7.39 -2.05 10.61
CA THR A 376 6.24 -1.18 10.95
C THR A 376 5.25 -1.02 9.80
N HIS A 377 5.75 -0.83 8.57
CA HIS A 377 4.95 -0.71 7.35
C HIS A 377 4.13 -1.99 7.11
N GLU A 378 4.79 -3.16 7.09
CA GLU A 378 4.12 -4.43 6.84
C GLU A 378 3.10 -4.78 7.95
N VAL A 379 3.39 -4.41 9.21
CA VAL A 379 2.42 -4.51 10.32
C VAL A 379 1.24 -3.55 10.12
N GLY A 380 1.43 -2.38 9.50
CA GLY A 380 0.32 -1.49 9.16
C GLY A 380 -0.66 -2.12 8.16
N HIS A 381 -0.20 -3.01 7.29
CA HIS A 381 -1.11 -3.75 6.40
C HIS A 381 -1.94 -4.81 7.13
N THR A 382 -1.48 -5.37 8.25
CA THR A 382 -2.30 -6.27 9.08
C THR A 382 -3.44 -5.53 9.77
N LEU A 383 -3.34 -4.19 9.90
CA LEU A 383 -4.41 -3.30 10.33
C LEU A 383 -5.39 -2.94 9.19
N GLY A 384 -5.10 -3.34 7.96
CA GLY A 384 -5.93 -3.11 6.76
C GLY A 384 -5.62 -1.80 6.04
N PHE A 385 -4.57 -1.07 6.45
CA PHE A 385 -4.22 0.21 5.83
C PHE A 385 -3.76 0.03 4.40
N ARG A 386 -4.12 1.01 3.58
CA ARG A 386 -3.61 1.16 2.22
C ARG A 386 -2.27 1.88 2.19
N HIS A 387 -1.58 1.79 1.06
CA HIS A 387 -0.45 2.66 0.85
C HIS A 387 -0.86 4.14 0.80
N SER A 388 -0.13 5.01 1.48
CA SER A 388 -0.50 6.40 1.68
C SER A 388 -0.48 7.24 0.40
N ASP A 389 0.28 6.82 -0.60
CA ASP A 389 0.44 7.45 -1.91
C ASP A 389 -0.45 6.83 -3.00
N GLN A 390 -1.24 5.80 -2.66
CA GLN A 390 -2.04 5.04 -3.63
C GLN A 390 -3.55 5.12 -3.34
N THR A 391 -4.34 4.79 -4.35
CA THR A 391 -5.81 4.71 -4.23
C THR A 391 -6.23 3.48 -3.44
N ARG A 392 -7.49 3.43 -2.97
CA ARG A 392 -7.99 2.26 -2.22
C ARG A 392 -8.01 0.96 -3.03
N ALA A 393 -8.23 1.06 -4.34
CA ALA A 393 -8.18 -0.09 -5.24
C ALA A 393 -6.76 -0.52 -5.58
N ASP A 394 -5.77 0.22 -5.05
CA ASP A 394 -4.38 0.13 -5.43
C ASP A 394 -4.19 0.20 -6.96
N ASN A 395 -4.85 1.17 -7.59
CA ASN A 395 -4.75 1.34 -9.02
C ASN A 395 -3.57 2.26 -9.36
N PRO A 396 -2.48 1.73 -9.96
CA PRO A 396 -1.32 2.54 -10.35
C PRO A 396 -1.60 3.60 -11.39
N ALA A 397 -2.65 3.42 -12.21
CA ALA A 397 -2.94 4.32 -13.31
C ALA A 397 -3.64 5.62 -12.85
N VAL A 398 -3.93 5.74 -11.55
CA VAL A 398 -4.69 6.84 -10.98
C VAL A 398 -3.93 7.38 -9.76
N PRO A 399 -3.27 8.55 -9.88
CA PRO A 399 -2.56 9.13 -8.76
C PRO A 399 -3.53 9.38 -7.61
N CYS A 400 -3.13 9.05 -6.37
CA CYS A 400 -3.99 9.23 -5.19
C CYS A 400 -4.52 10.67 -5.10
N SER A 401 -3.70 11.67 -5.44
CA SER A 401 -4.06 13.09 -5.40
C SER A 401 -5.21 13.49 -6.32
N THR A 402 -5.64 12.61 -7.25
CA THR A 402 -6.79 12.86 -8.13
C THR A 402 -8.13 12.50 -7.49
N ASP A 403 -8.12 11.76 -6.38
CA ASP A 403 -9.34 11.43 -5.62
C ASP A 403 -9.44 12.32 -4.37
N PRO A 404 -10.32 13.35 -4.36
CA PRO A 404 -10.47 14.25 -3.23
C PRO A 404 -11.08 13.58 -1.98
N SER A 405 -11.51 12.32 -2.07
CA SER A 405 -11.98 11.54 -0.93
C SER A 405 -10.87 10.79 -0.18
N LEU A 406 -9.62 10.91 -0.62
CA LEU A 406 -8.45 10.27 -0.03
C LEU A 406 -7.46 11.30 0.52
N GLU A 407 -6.96 11.05 1.73
CA GLU A 407 -5.75 11.71 2.19
C GLU A 407 -4.56 10.99 1.55
N CYS A 408 -3.63 11.73 0.94
CA CYS A 408 -2.46 11.17 0.29
C CYS A 408 -1.17 11.74 0.88
N SER A 409 -0.15 10.90 1.05
CA SER A 409 1.15 11.31 1.58
C SER A 409 2.29 10.53 0.93
N THR A 410 3.41 11.22 0.68
CA THR A 410 4.64 10.65 0.12
C THR A 410 5.78 10.60 1.14
N VAL A 411 5.47 10.81 2.42
CA VAL A 411 6.44 10.79 3.52
C VAL A 411 6.03 9.86 4.67
N ALA A 412 4.88 9.21 4.57
CA ALA A 412 4.34 8.35 5.62
C ALA A 412 5.06 7.00 5.71
N ILE A 413 4.93 6.32 6.85
CA ILE A 413 5.38 4.92 6.98
C ILE A 413 4.65 4.05 5.97
N MET A 414 3.32 4.22 5.85
CA MET A 414 2.51 3.45 4.90
C MET A 414 2.71 3.86 3.44
N LYS A 415 3.71 4.67 3.10
CA LYS A 415 4.04 4.90 1.68
C LYS A 415 4.47 3.58 1.05
N ALA A 416 4.03 3.30 -0.19
CA ALA A 416 4.36 2.07 -0.92
C ALA A 416 5.86 1.73 -0.94
N VAL A 417 6.70 2.76 -0.81
CA VAL A 417 8.10 2.56 -0.43
C VAL A 417 8.52 3.41 0.74
N ILE A 418 9.09 2.71 1.72
CA ILE A 418 9.50 3.23 3.01
C ILE A 418 10.43 4.42 2.87
N PRO A 419 10.12 5.56 3.52
CA PRO A 419 11.06 6.66 3.64
C PRO A 419 12.23 6.33 4.58
N ASN A 420 13.45 6.70 4.18
CA ASN A 420 14.68 6.54 4.95
C ASN A 420 14.62 7.33 6.26
N GLY A 421 15.04 6.70 7.35
CA GLY A 421 15.33 7.34 8.63
C GLY A 421 14.12 7.54 9.53
N LEU A 422 12.95 6.99 9.19
CA LEU A 422 11.79 7.05 10.09
C LEU A 422 11.97 6.18 11.34
N ASN A 423 12.75 5.10 11.24
CA ASN A 423 13.00 4.15 12.31
C ASN A 423 11.71 3.68 13.03
N GLY A 424 10.65 3.42 12.25
CA GLY A 424 9.33 3.04 12.77
C GLY A 424 8.47 4.18 13.35
N THR A 425 8.88 5.45 13.22
CA THR A 425 8.09 6.61 13.68
C THR A 425 6.93 6.93 12.74
N LEU A 426 5.69 6.77 13.22
CA LEU A 426 4.48 7.15 12.48
C LEU A 426 4.49 8.64 12.09
N GLN A 427 4.04 8.95 10.87
CA GLN A 427 3.86 10.31 10.37
C GLN A 427 2.38 10.72 10.38
N ALA A 428 2.11 11.96 10.01
CA ALA A 428 0.74 12.53 10.09
C ALA A 428 -0.32 11.66 9.39
N TRP A 429 -0.03 11.14 8.20
CA TRP A 429 -0.98 10.26 7.51
C TRP A 429 -1.23 8.96 8.27
N ASP A 430 -0.18 8.36 8.84
CA ASP A 430 -0.27 7.10 9.59
C ASP A 430 -1.10 7.28 10.86
N GLN A 431 -0.90 8.41 11.56
CA GLN A 431 -1.67 8.83 12.73
C GLN A 431 -3.14 9.10 12.36
N HIS A 432 -3.41 9.85 11.28
CA HIS A 432 -4.78 10.06 10.83
C HIS A 432 -5.48 8.76 10.41
N ALA A 433 -4.74 7.83 9.79
CA ALA A 433 -5.26 6.53 9.39
C ALA A 433 -5.65 5.67 10.60
N VAL A 434 -4.77 5.55 11.58
CA VAL A 434 -5.01 4.74 12.78
C VAL A 434 -6.11 5.35 13.66
N ASP A 435 -6.18 6.68 13.75
CA ASP A 435 -7.26 7.40 14.42
C ASP A 435 -8.62 7.19 13.75
N ALA A 436 -8.66 7.22 12.42
CA ALA A 436 -9.91 7.08 11.69
C ALA A 436 -10.44 5.65 11.72
N VAL A 437 -9.57 4.64 11.61
CA VAL A 437 -9.97 3.22 11.51
C VAL A 437 -10.13 2.56 12.87
N TYR A 438 -9.31 2.96 13.85
CA TYR A 438 -9.25 2.41 15.20
C TYR A 438 -9.31 3.51 16.26
N PRO A 439 -10.33 4.38 16.27
CA PRO A 439 -10.37 5.49 17.21
C PRO A 439 -10.37 5.00 18.66
N GLY A 440 -9.51 5.64 19.44
CA GLY A 440 -9.44 5.55 20.89
C GLY A 440 -10.75 5.95 21.56
N SER A 441 -10.86 5.62 22.84
CA SER A 441 -11.91 6.18 23.70
C SER A 441 -11.62 7.62 24.16
N SER A 442 -10.51 8.21 23.70
CA SER A 442 -10.22 9.63 23.84
C SER A 442 -11.32 10.46 23.19
N PRO A 443 -11.78 11.56 23.80
CA PRO A 443 -12.81 12.39 23.20
C PRO A 443 -12.35 12.85 21.83
N ALA A 444 -13.17 12.60 20.81
CA ALA A 444 -12.90 12.97 19.43
C ALA A 444 -12.34 14.40 19.36
N ALA A 445 -11.30 14.59 18.53
CA ALA A 445 -10.73 15.90 18.33
C ALA A 445 -11.86 16.91 18.05
N PRO A 446 -11.89 18.05 18.76
CA PRO A 446 -12.95 19.03 18.59
C PRO A 446 -13.02 19.46 17.12
N PRO A 447 -14.22 19.55 16.51
CA PRO A 447 -14.34 20.00 15.13
C PRO A 447 -13.71 21.39 14.95
N PRO A 448 -13.20 21.74 13.76
CA PRO A 448 -12.68 23.08 13.51
C PRO A 448 -13.68 24.16 13.95
N PRO A 449 -13.26 25.24 14.64
CA PRO A 449 -14.17 26.30 15.06
C PRO A 449 -14.88 26.91 13.84
N THR A 450 -16.20 27.01 13.91
CA THR A 450 -17.01 27.63 12.83
C THR A 450 -17.21 29.13 13.11
N GLY A 451 -17.64 29.89 12.10
CA GLY A 451 -17.95 31.32 12.28
C GLY A 451 -16.74 32.19 12.62
N VAL A 452 -15.53 31.76 12.25
CA VAL A 452 -14.31 32.53 12.49
C VAL A 452 -14.36 33.86 11.73
N ASN A 453 -14.33 34.96 12.46
CA ASN A 453 -14.36 36.31 11.90
C ASN A 453 -13.32 37.19 12.60
N ALA A 454 -12.68 38.09 11.86
CA ALA A 454 -11.76 39.07 12.40
C ALA A 454 -12.21 40.48 12.02
N ARG A 455 -12.28 41.39 12.99
CA ARG A 455 -12.62 42.80 12.76
C ARG A 455 -11.66 43.74 13.48
N ALA A 456 -11.28 44.83 12.82
CA ALA A 456 -10.51 45.90 13.45
C ALA A 456 -11.38 46.67 14.47
N GLN A 457 -10.79 47.07 15.59
CA GLN A 457 -11.39 47.93 16.61
C GLN A 457 -10.57 49.21 16.77
N SER A 458 -11.22 50.34 17.06
CA SER A 458 -10.58 51.64 17.31
C SER A 458 -11.16 52.31 18.57
N PRO A 459 -10.37 52.98 19.44
CA PRO A 459 -8.92 52.89 19.71
C PRO A 459 -8.58 52.34 21.12
N PRO A 460 -7.40 51.71 21.33
CA PRO A 460 -6.31 51.47 20.36
C PRO A 460 -6.64 50.37 19.32
N LEU A 461 -5.93 50.39 18.18
CA LEU A 461 -6.10 49.54 16.99
C LEU A 461 -5.84 48.06 17.29
N THR A 462 -6.82 47.38 17.89
CA THR A 462 -6.79 45.94 18.14
C THR A 462 -7.59 45.19 17.07
N VAL A 463 -7.35 43.88 16.93
CA VAL A 463 -8.13 43.02 16.05
C VAL A 463 -8.89 42.05 16.92
N LEU A 464 -10.21 42.18 16.95
CA LEU A 464 -11.07 41.23 17.61
C LEU A 464 -11.33 40.05 16.67
N VAL A 465 -10.88 38.88 17.06
CA VAL A 465 -11.21 37.60 16.43
C VAL A 465 -12.32 36.95 17.23
N THR A 466 -13.36 36.45 16.56
CA THR A 466 -14.48 35.72 17.16
C THR A 466 -14.71 34.38 16.47
N TRP A 467 -15.21 33.40 17.20
CA TRP A 467 -15.54 32.06 16.68
C TRP A 467 -16.70 31.44 17.48
N ASN A 468 -17.34 30.42 16.93
CA ASN A 468 -18.33 29.61 17.64
C ASN A 468 -17.63 28.55 18.49
N LEU A 469 -18.24 28.17 19.62
CA LEU A 469 -17.75 27.07 20.44
C LEU A 469 -17.66 25.77 19.64
N SER A 470 -16.55 25.08 19.77
CA SER A 470 -16.33 23.74 19.26
C SER A 470 -16.56 22.70 20.35
N THR A 471 -17.45 21.75 20.07
CA THR A 471 -17.81 20.67 21.00
C THR A 471 -16.58 19.79 21.28
N GLY A 472 -16.24 19.61 22.56
CA GLY A 472 -15.06 18.83 22.96
C GLY A 472 -13.76 19.63 23.05
N ALA A 473 -13.77 20.93 22.71
CA ALA A 473 -12.57 21.75 22.81
C ALA A 473 -12.23 22.02 24.27
N THR A 474 -10.95 21.86 24.63
CA THR A 474 -10.42 22.18 25.97
C THR A 474 -9.78 23.57 25.99
N SER A 475 -9.31 24.04 24.84
CA SER A 475 -8.74 25.36 24.62
C SER A 475 -8.80 25.78 23.14
N TYR A 476 -8.51 27.04 22.85
CA TYR A 476 -8.27 27.55 21.50
C TYR A 476 -6.92 28.25 21.47
N GLU A 477 -6.11 27.93 20.47
CA GLU A 477 -4.86 28.61 20.16
C GLU A 477 -5.07 29.61 19.03
N ILE A 478 -4.67 30.86 19.24
CA ILE A 478 -4.85 31.94 18.27
C ILE A 478 -3.51 32.25 17.65
N TYR A 479 -3.44 32.12 16.32
CA TYR A 479 -2.24 32.40 15.55
C TYR A 479 -2.41 33.66 14.69
N ARG A 480 -1.35 34.44 14.54
CA ARG A 480 -1.29 35.61 13.64
C ARG A 480 -0.09 35.50 12.71
N ARG A 481 -0.30 35.80 11.43
CA ARG A 481 0.77 35.96 10.45
C ARG A 481 0.80 37.37 9.86
N ALA A 482 1.99 37.86 9.56
CA ALA A 482 2.17 39.00 8.66
C ALA A 482 2.29 38.50 7.21
N PRO A 483 2.03 39.35 6.19
CA PRO A 483 2.27 38.98 4.80
C PRO A 483 3.71 38.49 4.59
N GLY A 484 3.87 37.28 4.04
CA GLY A 484 5.18 36.67 3.78
C GLY A 484 5.89 36.02 4.98
N ALA A 485 5.24 35.95 6.15
CA ALA A 485 5.79 35.33 7.36
C ALA A 485 5.01 34.07 7.79
N SER A 486 5.63 33.26 8.65
CA SER A 486 4.99 32.13 9.33
C SER A 486 3.96 32.58 10.38
N TYR A 487 3.01 31.72 10.70
CA TYR A 487 2.07 31.93 11.79
C TYR A 487 2.79 31.91 13.14
N LEU A 488 2.50 32.91 13.99
CA LEU A 488 2.98 33.00 15.37
C LEU A 488 1.80 32.82 16.33
N LEU A 489 1.96 31.96 17.33
CA LEU A 489 1.00 31.84 18.43
C LEU A 489 0.98 33.15 19.23
N ILE A 490 -0.17 33.80 19.30
CA ILE A 490 -0.36 35.06 20.04
C ILE A 490 -1.15 34.90 21.34
N GLY A 491 -1.79 33.74 21.54
CA GLY A 491 -2.43 33.42 22.82
C GLY A 491 -3.20 32.10 22.78
N THR A 492 -3.44 31.56 23.98
CA THR A 492 -4.28 30.38 24.20
C THR A 492 -5.38 30.75 25.19
N VAL A 493 -6.62 30.41 24.88
CA VAL A 493 -7.80 30.68 25.71
C VAL A 493 -8.54 29.39 26.04
N GLY A 494 -9.29 29.38 27.14
CA GLY A 494 -10.02 28.19 27.59
C GLY A 494 -11.20 27.80 26.69
N ALA A 495 -11.69 26.56 26.87
CA ALA A 495 -12.79 25.91 26.16
C ALA A 495 -14.05 26.76 25.90
N THR A 496 -14.37 27.70 26.80
CA THR A 496 -15.60 28.52 26.73
C THR A 496 -15.39 29.88 26.06
N ALA A 497 -14.16 30.21 25.66
CA ALA A 497 -13.87 31.46 24.97
C ALA A 497 -14.38 31.40 23.53
N THR A 498 -14.99 32.49 23.08
CA THR A 498 -15.48 32.69 21.70
C THR A 498 -14.87 33.94 21.05
N SER A 499 -13.87 34.55 21.71
CA SER A 499 -13.19 35.73 21.19
C SER A 499 -11.80 35.97 21.78
N PHE A 500 -10.95 36.68 21.03
CA PHE A 500 -9.60 37.12 21.41
C PHE A 500 -9.31 38.50 20.80
N THR A 501 -8.58 39.38 21.50
CA THR A 501 -8.28 40.76 21.06
C THR A 501 -6.78 41.05 21.08
#